data_AF-A0A8T4ZQT5-F1
#
_entry.id   AF-A0A8T4ZQT5-F1
#
_cell.length_a   1.000
_cell.length_b   1.000
_cell.length_c   1.000
_cell.angle_alpha   90.00
_cell.angle_beta   90.00
_cell.angle_gamma   90.00
#
_symmetry.space_group_name_H-M   'P 1'
#
loop_
_entity.id
_entity.type
_entity.pdbx_description
1 polymer ?
#
loop_
_entity_poly.entity_id
_entity_poly.type
_entity_poly.pdbx_seq_one_letter_code
_entity_poly.pdbx_strand_id
1 'polypeptide(L)'
;MKLEKKYALLPLISIVSAILSYFINHDMGQGAVIAASIIGLGAGLLFKEPLYAVASYSAAFMGMCSKAVFPEWYYLILAGLVHALIVIALLKVFVGWGGKAGTMGFIAVNITIILLYLIHPVDYYTGDPVAKITSYPPDLWVAGILAGIAGIMLTILIREKAPGGPKGNDAVIGSAIVALVGGIIAPRLGAAPFSYANASYLAAIIASGSYAGMASRKILPKLYDFLVVGIILGILNLLLWSIFPGFGGKLGTIGLISCAIWMIFIRIRKPSITPPS
;
A
#
# COMPACT_ATOMS: atom_id res chain seq x y z
N MET A 1 -24.08 19.30 -3.76
CA MET A 1 -23.50 18.19 -2.95
C MET A 1 -23.14 18.75 -1.58
N LYS A 2 -23.91 18.47 -0.52
CA LYS A 2 -23.54 18.92 0.84
C LYS A 2 -22.35 18.07 1.29
N LEU A 3 -21.18 18.69 1.47
CA LEU A 3 -20.02 18.02 2.04
C LEU A 3 -20.37 17.64 3.48
N GLU A 4 -20.56 16.35 3.77
CA GLU A 4 -20.82 15.91 5.14
C GLU A 4 -19.66 16.34 6.04
N LYS A 5 -19.96 16.79 7.27
CA LYS A 5 -18.96 17.29 8.23
C LYS A 5 -17.78 16.33 8.42
N LYS A 6 -17.99 15.02 8.25
CA LYS A 6 -16.94 14.01 8.35
C LYS A 6 -15.84 14.15 7.29
N TYR A 7 -16.14 14.69 6.11
CA TYR A 7 -15.13 14.85 5.06
C TYR A 7 -14.19 16.04 5.30
N ALA A 8 -14.60 17.01 6.13
CA ALA A 8 -13.80 18.19 6.42
C ALA A 8 -12.49 17.89 7.17
N LEU A 9 -12.41 16.76 7.87
CA LEU A 9 -11.21 16.36 8.62
C LEU A 9 -10.19 15.60 7.76
N LEU A 10 -10.57 15.10 6.57
CA LEU A 10 -9.70 14.30 5.73
C LEU A 10 -8.40 14.99 5.29
N PRO A 11 -8.40 16.30 4.95
CA PRO A 11 -7.16 17.01 4.64
C PRO A 11 -6.20 17.03 5.82
N LEU A 12 -6.68 17.39 7.02
CA LEU A 12 -5.86 17.45 8.23
C LEU A 12 -5.28 16.07 8.58
N ILE A 13 -6.13 15.03 8.56
CA ILE A 13 -5.70 13.65 8.81
C ILE A 13 -4.62 13.24 7.79
N SER A 14 -4.81 13.55 6.51
CA SER A 14 -3.87 13.17 5.46
C SER A 14 -2.52 13.86 5.63
N ILE A 15 -2.52 15.18 5.87
CA ILE A 15 -1.30 15.97 6.05
C ILE A 15 -0.51 15.47 7.26
N VAL A 16 -1.16 15.35 8.43
CA VAL A 16 -0.51 14.93 9.67
C VAL A 16 0.05 13.51 9.53
N SER A 17 -0.74 12.57 8.98
CA SER A 17 -0.28 11.18 8.81
C SER A 17 0.91 11.06 7.86
N ALA A 18 0.90 11.82 6.78
CA ALA A 18 1.98 11.83 5.80
C ALA A 18 3.28 12.40 6.40
N ILE A 19 3.20 13.54 7.09
CA ILE A 19 4.35 14.18 7.73
C ILE A 19 4.93 13.28 8.84
N LEU A 20 4.09 12.70 9.69
CA LEU A 20 4.55 11.79 10.74
C LEU A 20 5.23 10.56 10.14
N SER A 21 4.66 9.98 9.09
CA SER A 21 5.29 8.85 8.39
C SER A 21 6.62 9.26 7.74
N TYR A 22 6.72 10.46 7.16
CA TYR A 22 7.96 10.95 6.57
C TYR A 22 9.05 11.16 7.62
N PHE A 23 8.69 11.75 8.76
CA PHE A 23 9.59 11.97 9.89
C PHE A 23 10.13 10.64 10.46
N ILE A 24 9.25 9.66 10.70
CA ILE A 24 9.67 8.33 11.18
C ILE A 24 10.57 7.62 10.15
N ASN A 25 10.27 7.79 8.86
CA ASN A 25 11.05 7.20 7.77
C ASN A 25 12.45 7.80 7.67
N HIS A 26 12.55 9.13 7.57
CA HIS A 26 13.79 9.83 7.21
C HIS A 26 14.57 10.38 8.40
N ASP A 27 13.91 11.03 9.36
CA ASP A 27 14.56 11.66 10.50
C ASP A 27 14.87 10.64 11.62
N MET A 28 13.97 9.67 11.84
CA MET A 28 14.20 8.58 12.80
C MET A 28 14.87 7.35 12.18
N GLY A 29 15.06 7.33 10.86
CA GLY A 29 15.77 6.26 10.13
C GLY A 29 15.13 4.87 10.23
N GLN A 30 13.84 4.77 10.55
CA GLN A 30 13.17 3.48 10.74
C GLN A 30 12.78 2.80 9.41
N GLY A 31 12.83 3.54 8.30
CA GLY A 31 12.49 3.05 6.98
C GLY A 31 10.98 3.09 6.67
N ALA A 32 10.68 3.11 5.38
CA ALA A 32 9.35 3.40 4.84
C ALA A 32 8.25 2.47 5.34
N VAL A 33 8.50 1.15 5.32
CA VAL A 33 7.49 0.14 5.70
C VAL A 33 7.14 0.24 7.18
N ILE A 34 8.14 0.38 8.05
CA ILE A 34 7.93 0.51 9.51
C ILE A 34 7.17 1.80 9.81
N ALA A 35 7.60 2.92 9.22
CA ALA A 35 6.96 4.23 9.41
C ALA A 35 5.46 4.19 9.07
N ALA A 36 5.12 3.73 7.86
CA ALA A 36 3.72 3.66 7.44
C ALA A 36 2.90 2.69 8.30
N SER A 37 3.52 1.59 8.76
CA SER A 37 2.84 0.60 9.59
C SER A 37 2.55 1.10 11.01
N ILE A 38 3.43 1.90 11.60
CA ILE A 38 3.17 2.58 12.89
C ILE A 38 1.98 3.53 12.75
N ILE A 39 1.96 4.37 11.70
CA ILE A 39 0.85 5.29 11.45
C ILE A 39 -0.45 4.52 11.17
N GLY A 40 -0.40 3.47 10.35
CA GLY A 40 -1.55 2.62 10.05
C GLY A 40 -2.11 1.91 11.27
N LEU A 41 -1.24 1.35 12.12
CA LEU A 41 -1.66 0.67 13.34
C LEU A 41 -2.26 1.66 14.34
N GLY A 42 -1.60 2.80 14.56
CA GLY A 42 -2.12 3.88 15.40
C GLY A 42 -3.48 4.36 14.90
N ALA A 43 -3.62 4.60 13.60
CA ALA A 43 -4.88 5.00 13.00
C ALA A 43 -5.98 3.96 13.17
N GLY A 44 -5.66 2.68 12.93
CA GLY A 44 -6.58 1.57 13.11
C GLY A 44 -7.08 1.42 14.55
N LEU A 45 -6.23 1.70 15.54
CA LEU A 45 -6.56 1.60 16.97
C LEU A 45 -7.25 2.85 17.53
N LEU A 46 -6.93 4.04 17.04
CA LEU A 46 -7.39 5.31 17.61
C LEU A 46 -8.66 5.84 16.93
N PHE A 47 -8.81 5.71 15.61
CA PHE A 47 -9.96 6.27 14.90
C PHE A 47 -11.19 5.38 15.00
N LYS A 48 -12.29 5.92 15.51
CA LYS A 48 -13.59 5.21 15.55
C LYS A 48 -14.29 5.10 14.20
N GLU A 49 -13.94 5.98 13.26
CA GLU A 49 -14.51 6.03 11.91
C GLU A 49 -13.54 5.34 10.93
N PRO A 50 -13.94 4.23 10.27
CA PRO A 50 -13.06 3.50 9.36
C PRO A 50 -12.52 4.30 8.20
N LEU A 51 -13.29 5.28 7.72
CA LEU A 51 -12.82 6.19 6.70
C LEU A 51 -11.55 6.93 7.14
N TYR A 52 -11.46 7.34 8.41
CA TYR A 52 -10.29 8.06 8.93
C TYR A 52 -9.09 7.13 9.09
N ALA A 53 -9.30 5.90 9.56
CA ALA A 53 -8.23 4.91 9.66
C ALA A 53 -7.62 4.60 8.28
N VAL A 54 -8.48 4.34 7.28
CA VAL A 54 -8.04 4.08 5.90
C VAL A 54 -7.38 5.32 5.29
N ALA A 55 -7.93 6.52 5.48
CA ALA A 55 -7.34 7.75 4.96
C ALA A 55 -5.98 8.04 5.59
N SER A 56 -5.82 7.84 6.90
CA SER A 56 -4.56 8.03 7.60
C SER A 56 -3.51 7.02 7.12
N TYR A 57 -3.86 5.73 7.03
CA TYR A 57 -2.92 4.71 6.54
C TYR A 57 -2.54 4.93 5.07
N SER A 58 -3.52 5.32 4.24
CA SER A 58 -3.31 5.71 2.84
C SER A 58 -2.36 6.90 2.70
N ALA A 59 -2.53 7.92 3.54
CA ALA A 59 -1.69 9.11 3.55
C ALA A 59 -0.27 8.83 4.08
N ALA A 60 -0.11 7.90 5.03
CA ALA A 60 1.19 7.45 5.50
C ALA A 60 2.05 6.91 4.34
N PHE A 61 1.42 6.31 3.32
CA PHE A 61 2.14 5.88 2.14
C PHE A 61 2.78 7.02 1.34
N MET A 62 2.26 8.24 1.40
CA MET A 62 2.93 9.41 0.81
C MET A 62 4.20 9.77 1.58
N GLY A 63 4.21 9.60 2.91
CA GLY A 63 5.40 9.77 3.74
C GLY A 63 6.48 8.70 3.53
N MET A 64 6.15 7.60 2.83
CA MET A 64 7.14 6.61 2.37
C MET A 64 7.96 7.09 1.18
N CYS A 65 7.62 8.22 0.57
CA CYS A 65 8.38 8.75 -0.57
C CYS A 65 9.85 8.94 -0.20
N SER A 66 10.74 8.62 -1.13
CA SER A 66 12.17 8.91 -0.97
C SER A 66 12.42 10.43 -1.06
N LYS A 67 13.57 10.87 -0.56
CA LYS A 67 14.02 12.27 -0.73
C LYS A 67 14.26 12.67 -2.18
N ALA A 68 14.37 11.70 -3.10
CA ALA A 68 14.42 11.97 -4.54
C ALA A 68 13.05 12.36 -5.11
N VAL A 69 11.96 11.89 -4.48
CA VAL A 69 10.58 12.18 -4.89
C VAL A 69 10.04 13.40 -4.14
N PHE A 70 10.16 13.40 -2.81
CA PHE A 70 9.85 14.55 -1.95
C PHE A 70 11.08 14.91 -1.13
N PRO A 71 11.89 15.88 -1.60
CA PRO A 71 13.10 16.31 -0.89
C PRO A 71 12.84 16.82 0.52
N GLU A 72 11.71 17.51 0.69
CA GLU A 72 11.34 18.19 1.92
C GLU A 72 9.94 17.82 2.39
N TRP A 73 9.72 17.83 3.71
CA TRP A 73 8.45 17.40 4.31
C TRP A 73 7.27 18.30 3.90
N TYR A 74 7.51 19.58 3.56
CA TYR A 74 6.44 20.52 3.25
C TYR A 74 5.71 20.21 1.93
N TYR A 75 6.31 19.43 1.02
CA TYR A 75 5.61 18.92 -0.17
C TYR A 75 4.41 18.03 0.20
N LEU A 76 4.45 17.41 1.39
CA LEU A 76 3.38 16.56 1.91
C LEU A 76 2.13 17.37 2.33
N ILE A 77 2.25 18.69 2.51
CA ILE A 77 1.07 19.54 2.72
C ILE A 77 0.20 19.51 1.46
N LEU A 78 0.79 19.78 0.30
CA LEU A 78 0.09 19.72 -0.99
C LEU A 78 -0.37 18.28 -1.28
N ALA A 79 0.48 17.28 -1.04
CA ALA A 79 0.12 15.87 -1.23
C ALA A 79 -1.08 15.46 -0.35
N GLY A 80 -1.12 15.90 0.91
CA GLY A 80 -2.24 15.64 1.82
C GLY A 80 -3.55 16.27 1.37
N LEU A 81 -3.51 17.49 0.82
CA LEU A 81 -4.68 18.15 0.24
C LEU A 81 -5.20 17.37 -0.99
N VAL A 82 -4.33 17.04 -1.93
CA VAL A 82 -4.66 16.24 -3.12
C VAL A 82 -5.22 14.87 -2.70
N HIS A 83 -4.56 14.20 -1.76
CA HIS A 83 -4.98 12.91 -1.25
C HIS A 83 -6.38 12.93 -0.65
N ALA A 84 -6.74 13.95 0.13
CA ALA A 84 -8.09 14.07 0.67
C ALA A 84 -9.17 14.16 -0.44
N LEU A 85 -8.88 14.89 -1.53
CA LEU A 85 -9.77 14.94 -2.70
C LEU A 85 -9.89 13.56 -3.36
N ILE A 86 -8.77 12.83 -3.52
CA ILE A 86 -8.76 11.48 -4.09
C ILE A 86 -9.56 10.50 -3.22
N VAL A 87 -9.40 10.56 -1.89
CA VAL A 87 -10.17 9.72 -0.95
C VAL A 87 -11.68 9.98 -1.10
N ILE A 88 -12.08 11.24 -1.22
CA ILE A 88 -13.50 11.60 -1.42
C ILE A 88 -14.00 11.11 -2.78
N ALA A 89 -13.23 11.34 -3.85
CA ALA A 89 -13.60 10.96 -5.21
C ALA A 89 -13.73 9.43 -5.36
N LEU A 90 -12.83 8.67 -4.73
CA LEU A 90 -12.81 7.22 -4.82
C LEU A 90 -13.56 6.53 -3.68
N LEU A 91 -14.29 7.25 -2.82
CA LEU A 91 -14.96 6.68 -1.64
C LEU A 91 -15.84 5.48 -2.02
N LYS A 92 -16.65 5.62 -3.08
CA LYS A 92 -17.60 4.59 -3.56
C LYS A 92 -17.03 3.68 -4.65
N VAL A 93 -15.79 3.90 -5.09
CA VAL A 93 -15.14 3.12 -6.15
C VAL A 93 -14.23 2.08 -5.51
N PHE A 94 -14.16 0.85 -6.06
CA PHE A 94 -13.32 -0.24 -5.54
C PHE A 94 -13.53 -0.53 -4.04
N VAL A 95 -14.76 -0.41 -3.54
CA VAL A 95 -15.08 -0.70 -2.13
C VAL A 95 -14.74 -2.16 -1.80
N GLY A 96 -13.94 -2.36 -0.76
CA GLY A 96 -13.51 -3.68 -0.31
C GLY A 96 -12.42 -4.33 -1.18
N TRP A 97 -11.81 -3.60 -2.12
CA TRP A 97 -10.66 -4.08 -2.88
C TRP A 97 -9.37 -3.88 -2.09
N GLY A 98 -8.52 -4.90 -2.06
CA GLY A 98 -7.17 -4.82 -1.49
C GLY A 98 -6.31 -3.86 -2.31
N GLY A 99 -5.41 -3.14 -1.66
CA GLY A 99 -4.50 -2.19 -2.34
C GLY A 99 -5.10 -0.83 -2.72
N LYS A 100 -6.42 -0.63 -2.60
CA LYS A 100 -7.08 0.67 -2.87
C LYS A 100 -6.44 1.83 -2.11
N ALA A 101 -6.15 1.66 -0.82
CA ALA A 101 -5.51 2.70 -0.01
C ALA A 101 -4.17 3.13 -0.62
N GLY A 102 -3.26 2.19 -0.91
CA GLY A 102 -1.99 2.54 -1.55
C GLY A 102 -2.17 3.17 -2.94
N THR A 103 -3.19 2.76 -3.69
CA THR A 103 -3.52 3.38 -4.99
C THR A 103 -3.91 4.85 -4.83
N MET A 104 -4.72 5.19 -3.83
CA MET A 104 -5.10 6.58 -3.55
C MET A 104 -3.87 7.43 -3.17
N GLY A 105 -2.99 6.90 -2.32
CA GLY A 105 -1.71 7.54 -2.00
C GLY A 105 -0.82 7.73 -3.22
N PHE A 106 -0.70 6.71 -4.08
CA PHE A 106 0.12 6.76 -5.30
C PHE A 106 -0.40 7.80 -6.30
N ILE A 107 -1.71 7.85 -6.53
CA ILE A 107 -2.32 8.88 -7.39
C ILE A 107 -2.04 10.27 -6.83
N ALA A 108 -2.19 10.46 -5.52
CA ALA A 108 -1.94 11.75 -4.89
C ALA A 108 -0.47 12.20 -5.05
N VAL A 109 0.49 11.30 -4.82
CA VAL A 109 1.92 11.57 -5.03
C VAL A 109 2.19 12.02 -6.46
N ASN A 110 1.71 11.29 -7.46
CA ASN A 110 1.95 11.61 -8.86
C ASN A 110 1.32 12.95 -9.27
N ILE A 111 0.06 13.20 -8.87
CA ILE A 111 -0.59 14.50 -9.14
C ILE A 111 0.19 15.63 -8.47
N THR A 112 0.64 15.46 -7.23
CA THR A 112 1.42 16.49 -6.54
C THR A 112 2.73 16.77 -7.25
N ILE A 113 3.46 15.76 -7.72
CA ILE A 113 4.71 15.97 -8.47
C ILE A 113 4.44 16.71 -9.78
N ILE A 114 3.38 16.35 -10.51
CA ILE A 114 2.98 17.07 -11.73
C ILE A 114 2.66 18.53 -11.41
N LEU A 115 1.90 18.82 -10.35
CA LEU A 115 1.57 20.19 -9.93
C LEU A 115 2.82 20.97 -9.52
N LEU A 116 3.74 20.35 -8.79
CA LEU A 116 5.00 20.99 -8.38
C LEU A 116 5.87 21.30 -9.59
N TYR A 117 6.00 20.37 -10.54
CA TYR A 117 6.74 20.58 -11.78
C TYR A 117 6.19 21.75 -12.61
N LEU A 118 4.86 21.93 -12.64
CA LEU A 118 4.23 23.04 -13.35
C LEU A 118 4.49 24.42 -12.70
N ILE A 119 4.71 24.47 -11.38
CA ILE A 119 4.96 25.71 -10.63
C ILE A 119 6.45 26.02 -10.58
N HIS A 120 7.26 24.98 -10.34
CA HIS A 120 8.71 25.02 -10.29
C HIS A 120 9.23 23.85 -11.13
N PRO A 121 9.71 24.11 -12.35
CA PRO A 121 10.35 23.09 -13.16
C PRO A 121 11.65 22.69 -12.47
N VAL A 122 11.57 21.66 -11.63
CA VAL A 122 12.70 20.99 -11.00
C VAL A 122 12.75 19.60 -11.61
N ASP A 123 13.93 19.14 -11.99
CA ASP A 123 14.15 17.79 -12.49
C ASP A 123 13.93 16.77 -11.37
N TYR A 124 12.67 16.45 -11.10
CA TYR A 124 12.30 15.36 -10.21
C TYR A 124 12.72 14.04 -10.87
N TYR A 125 13.43 13.22 -10.09
CA TYR A 125 14.17 12.02 -10.50
C TYR A 125 13.64 11.28 -11.75
N THR A 126 14.31 11.46 -12.88
CA THR A 126 14.23 10.61 -14.07
C THR A 126 15.18 9.42 -13.90
N GLY A 127 14.88 8.55 -12.93
CA GLY A 127 15.57 7.25 -12.86
C GLY A 127 15.34 6.49 -14.15
N ASP A 128 16.40 5.98 -14.78
CA ASP A 128 16.30 5.15 -15.99
C ASP A 128 15.46 3.89 -15.66
N PRO A 129 14.22 3.76 -16.17
CA PRO A 129 13.32 2.68 -15.76
C PRO A 129 13.77 1.30 -16.27
N VAL A 130 14.75 1.27 -17.18
CA VAL A 130 15.10 0.09 -17.99
C VAL A 130 16.30 -0.70 -17.43
N ALA A 131 17.01 -0.19 -16.42
CA ALA A 131 18.13 -0.92 -15.85
C ALA A 131 17.69 -2.08 -14.93
N LYS A 132 17.65 -3.28 -15.53
CA LYS A 132 17.64 -4.65 -14.94
C LYS A 132 16.30 -5.27 -14.54
N ILE A 133 15.41 -5.47 -15.50
CA ILE A 133 14.26 -6.38 -15.38
C ILE A 133 14.67 -7.88 -15.44
N THR A 134 15.93 -8.19 -15.82
CA THR A 134 16.40 -9.57 -16.10
C THR A 134 17.61 -10.04 -15.29
N SER A 135 17.98 -9.36 -14.19
CA SER A 135 19.19 -9.70 -13.41
C SER A 135 18.94 -10.24 -12.00
N TYR A 136 17.68 -10.45 -11.60
CA TYR A 136 17.40 -11.00 -10.27
C TYR A 136 17.68 -12.50 -10.23
N PRO A 137 18.44 -12.98 -9.23
CA PRO A 137 18.75 -14.39 -9.13
C PRO A 137 17.46 -15.20 -8.81
N PRO A 138 17.36 -16.47 -9.27
CA PRO A 138 16.12 -17.25 -9.16
C PRO A 138 15.58 -17.43 -7.73
N ASP A 139 16.48 -17.43 -6.75
CA ASP A 139 16.17 -17.50 -5.32
C ASP A 139 15.33 -16.29 -4.85
N LEU A 140 15.61 -15.09 -5.39
CA LEU A 140 14.83 -13.89 -5.08
C LEU A 140 13.42 -13.96 -5.65
N TRP A 141 13.22 -14.63 -6.80
CA TRP A 141 11.89 -14.87 -7.36
C TRP A 141 11.04 -15.73 -6.43
N VAL A 142 11.62 -16.84 -5.97
CA VAL A 142 10.95 -17.74 -5.02
C VAL A 142 10.65 -17.01 -3.71
N ALA A 143 11.65 -16.31 -3.15
CA ALA A 143 11.49 -15.55 -1.92
C ALA A 143 10.43 -14.45 -2.03
N GLY A 144 10.41 -13.71 -3.13
CA GLY A 144 9.42 -12.65 -3.40
C GLY A 144 8.00 -13.22 -3.51
N ILE A 145 7.82 -14.35 -4.20
CA ILE A 145 6.52 -15.03 -4.27
C ILE A 145 6.08 -15.50 -2.88
N LEU A 146 6.96 -16.14 -2.12
CA LEU A 146 6.65 -16.59 -0.76
C LEU A 146 6.34 -15.42 0.18
N ALA A 147 7.06 -14.30 0.06
CA ALA A 147 6.81 -13.07 0.80
C ALA A 147 5.44 -12.47 0.46
N GLY A 148 5.05 -12.45 -0.82
CA GLY A 148 3.74 -11.98 -1.27
C GLY A 148 2.61 -12.84 -0.71
N ILE A 149 2.74 -14.16 -0.78
CA ILE A 149 1.81 -15.13 -0.18
C ILE A 149 1.73 -14.93 1.34
N ALA A 150 2.87 -14.83 2.03
CA ALA A 150 2.89 -14.63 3.48
C ALA A 150 2.19 -13.33 3.87
N GLY A 151 2.49 -12.21 3.21
CA GLY A 151 1.86 -10.92 3.48
C GLY A 151 0.34 -10.96 3.35
N ILE A 152 -0.18 -11.52 2.26
CA ILE A 152 -1.63 -11.59 2.03
C ILE A 152 -2.32 -12.57 2.98
N MET A 153 -1.74 -13.76 3.18
CA MET A 153 -2.31 -14.84 3.99
C MET A 153 -2.30 -14.49 5.48
N LEU A 154 -1.21 -13.95 6.00
CA LEU A 154 -1.15 -13.52 7.40
C LEU A 154 -2.15 -12.40 7.66
N THR A 155 -2.33 -11.48 6.70
CA THR A 155 -3.27 -10.35 6.89
C THR A 155 -4.71 -10.81 6.97
N ILE A 156 -5.15 -11.70 6.06
CA ILE A 156 -6.52 -12.22 6.09
C ILE A 156 -6.76 -13.05 7.36
N LEU A 157 -5.80 -13.87 7.78
CA LEU A 157 -5.90 -14.70 8.97
C LEU A 157 -5.91 -13.87 10.27
N ILE A 158 -5.08 -12.83 10.34
CA ILE A 158 -5.03 -11.94 11.50
C ILE A 158 -6.32 -11.15 11.60
N ARG A 159 -6.80 -10.50 10.53
CA ARG A 159 -7.99 -9.65 10.64
C ARG A 159 -9.28 -10.45 10.91
N GLU A 160 -9.36 -11.70 10.46
CA GLU A 160 -10.52 -12.56 10.71
C GLU A 160 -10.56 -13.08 12.16
N LYS A 161 -9.41 -13.17 12.82
CA LYS A 161 -9.28 -13.64 14.21
C LYS A 161 -9.13 -12.50 15.21
N ALA A 162 -8.63 -11.35 14.79
CA ALA A 162 -8.43 -10.20 15.65
C ALA A 162 -9.80 -9.69 16.12
N PRO A 163 -9.96 -9.32 17.40
CA PRO A 163 -11.09 -8.53 17.83
C PRO A 163 -11.01 -7.24 17.01
N GLY A 164 -11.94 -7.09 16.05
CA GLY A 164 -11.96 -5.92 15.18
C GLY A 164 -11.83 -4.69 16.06
N GLY A 165 -10.88 -3.80 15.75
CA GLY A 165 -10.68 -2.58 16.51
C GLY A 165 -11.95 -1.72 16.55
N PRO A 166 -11.84 -0.40 16.80
CA PRO A 166 -12.99 0.49 16.67
C PRO A 166 -13.76 0.20 15.36
N LYS A 167 -15.06 -0.11 15.51
CA LYS A 167 -16.01 -0.62 14.49
C LYS A 167 -15.47 -0.68 13.03
N GLY A 168 -14.82 -1.78 12.63
CA GLY A 168 -14.53 -2.08 11.22
C GLY A 168 -13.13 -1.71 10.71
N ASN A 169 -12.16 -1.49 11.60
CA ASN A 169 -10.75 -1.23 11.25
C ASN A 169 -9.87 -2.49 11.19
N ASP A 170 -10.47 -3.68 11.29
CA ASP A 170 -9.78 -4.98 11.30
C ASP A 170 -8.82 -5.14 10.10
N ALA A 171 -9.23 -4.71 8.91
CA ALA A 171 -8.38 -4.76 7.72
C ALA A 171 -7.13 -3.88 7.84
N VAL A 172 -7.27 -2.64 8.36
CA VAL A 172 -6.14 -1.71 8.55
C VAL A 172 -5.20 -2.24 9.63
N ILE A 173 -5.75 -2.68 10.76
CA ILE A 173 -4.97 -3.23 11.88
C ILE A 173 -4.21 -4.49 11.43
N GLY A 174 -4.90 -5.45 10.79
CA GLY A 174 -4.29 -6.68 10.32
C GLY A 174 -3.16 -6.42 9.33
N SER A 175 -3.37 -5.51 8.37
CA SER A 175 -2.32 -5.14 7.42
C SER A 175 -1.15 -4.44 8.11
N ALA A 176 -1.43 -3.50 9.03
CA ALA A 176 -0.39 -2.76 9.72
C ALA A 176 0.48 -3.66 10.62
N ILE A 177 -0.12 -4.64 11.29
CA ILE A 177 0.62 -5.64 12.07
C ILE A 177 1.54 -6.45 11.15
N VAL A 178 1.02 -6.99 10.04
CA VAL A 178 1.82 -7.82 9.13
C VAL A 178 2.95 -7.02 8.48
N ALA A 179 2.66 -5.81 8.02
CA ALA A 179 3.67 -4.94 7.43
C ALA A 179 4.72 -4.50 8.46
N LEU A 180 4.33 -4.21 9.71
CA LEU A 180 5.26 -3.85 10.78
C LEU A 180 6.18 -5.03 11.13
N VAL A 181 5.60 -6.21 11.35
CA VAL A 181 6.35 -7.43 11.65
C VAL A 181 7.28 -7.78 10.49
N GLY A 182 6.80 -7.71 9.25
CA GLY A 182 7.60 -7.91 8.05
C GLY A 182 8.74 -6.89 7.93
N GLY A 183 8.47 -5.61 8.20
CA GLY A 183 9.45 -4.53 8.21
C GLY A 183 10.56 -4.70 9.25
N ILE A 184 10.24 -5.25 10.43
CA ILE A 184 11.22 -5.50 11.50
C ILE A 184 12.00 -6.80 11.25
N ILE A 185 11.31 -7.88 10.86
CA ILE A 185 11.89 -9.22 10.79
C ILE A 185 12.64 -9.42 9.47
N ALA A 186 12.07 -9.04 8.32
CA ALA A 186 12.64 -9.40 7.02
C ALA A 186 14.07 -8.85 6.83
N PRO A 187 14.39 -7.59 7.18
CA PRO A 187 15.77 -7.09 7.13
C PRO A 187 16.75 -7.87 8.02
N ARG A 188 16.27 -8.44 9.14
CA ARG A 188 17.08 -9.22 10.09
C ARG A 188 17.28 -10.67 9.66
N LEU A 189 16.41 -11.20 8.78
CA LEU A 189 16.57 -12.53 8.19
C LEU A 189 17.65 -12.57 7.09
N GLY A 190 18.16 -11.41 6.67
CA GLY A 190 19.20 -11.25 5.64
C GLY A 190 20.59 -11.81 5.96
N ALA A 191 20.72 -12.72 6.94
CA ALA A 191 21.96 -13.42 7.25
C ALA A 191 22.01 -14.86 6.70
N ALA A 192 20.90 -15.46 6.26
CA ALA A 192 20.90 -16.74 5.51
C ALA A 192 19.48 -17.05 4.96
N PRO A 193 19.30 -17.49 3.70
CA PRO A 193 20.25 -17.67 2.59
C PRO A 193 20.32 -16.49 1.60
N PHE A 194 19.64 -15.37 1.86
CA PHE A 194 19.54 -14.24 0.91
C PHE A 194 20.46 -13.07 1.31
N SER A 195 21.18 -12.48 0.36
CA SER A 195 22.07 -11.33 0.59
C SER A 195 21.31 -10.13 1.19
N TYR A 196 21.92 -9.38 2.12
CA TYR A 196 21.30 -8.24 2.85
C TYR A 196 20.57 -7.23 1.98
N ALA A 197 21.05 -6.98 0.75
CA ALA A 197 20.39 -6.12 -0.21
C ALA A 197 18.94 -6.56 -0.46
N ASN A 198 18.67 -7.87 -0.54
CA ASN A 198 17.36 -8.47 -0.83
C ASN A 198 16.37 -8.37 0.35
N ALA A 199 16.85 -8.15 1.57
CA ALA A 199 16.03 -8.27 2.78
C ALA A 199 15.01 -7.12 2.94
N SER A 200 15.38 -5.91 2.51
CA SER A 200 14.48 -4.75 2.46
C SER A 200 13.40 -4.87 1.36
N TYR A 201 13.73 -5.54 0.24
CA TYR A 201 12.76 -5.86 -0.82
C TYR A 201 11.70 -6.82 -0.30
N LEU A 202 12.10 -7.85 0.45
CA LEU A 202 11.16 -8.78 1.05
C LEU A 202 10.22 -8.10 2.04
N ALA A 203 10.70 -7.15 2.85
CA ALA A 203 9.84 -6.33 3.71
C ALA A 203 8.79 -5.56 2.89
N ALA A 204 9.19 -4.93 1.78
CA ALA A 204 8.29 -4.21 0.90
C ALA A 204 7.26 -5.14 0.22
N ILE A 205 7.67 -6.34 -0.19
CA ILE A 205 6.77 -7.33 -0.80
C ILE A 205 5.77 -7.88 0.23
N ILE A 206 6.19 -8.16 1.47
CA ILE A 206 5.29 -8.54 2.57
C ILE A 206 4.27 -7.43 2.81
N ALA A 207 4.70 -6.17 2.86
CA ALA A 207 3.82 -5.02 3.02
C ALA A 207 2.86 -4.86 1.82
N SER A 208 3.33 -5.04 0.59
CA SER A 208 2.46 -5.07 -0.60
C SER A 208 1.40 -6.17 -0.49
N GLY A 209 1.81 -7.38 -0.07
CA GLY A 209 0.93 -8.51 0.21
C GLY A 209 -0.11 -8.17 1.27
N SER A 210 0.29 -7.50 2.35
CA SER A 210 -0.64 -7.10 3.41
C SER A 210 -1.68 -6.10 2.93
N TYR A 211 -1.30 -5.17 2.05
CA TYR A 211 -2.24 -4.23 1.45
C TYR A 211 -3.27 -4.93 0.56
N ALA A 212 -2.86 -5.93 -0.21
CA ALA A 212 -3.78 -6.78 -0.97
C ALA A 212 -4.67 -7.64 -0.04
N GLY A 213 -4.13 -8.11 1.09
CA GLY A 213 -4.88 -8.85 2.13
C GLY A 213 -6.01 -8.07 2.79
N MET A 214 -6.06 -6.74 2.61
CA MET A 214 -7.21 -5.93 2.98
C MET A 214 -8.45 -6.17 2.10
N ALA A 215 -8.34 -6.90 0.97
CA ALA A 215 -9.48 -7.25 0.13
C ALA A 215 -10.56 -8.00 0.91
N SER A 216 -11.81 -7.55 0.82
CA SER A 216 -12.95 -8.16 1.53
C SER A 216 -13.35 -9.52 0.95
N ARG A 217 -14.04 -10.34 1.74
CA ARG A 217 -14.66 -11.60 1.28
C ARG A 217 -15.72 -11.41 0.19
N LYS A 218 -16.21 -10.18 -0.03
CA LYS A 218 -17.09 -9.86 -1.17
C LYS A 218 -16.33 -9.82 -2.50
N ILE A 219 -15.05 -9.44 -2.46
CA ILE A 219 -14.17 -9.39 -3.63
C ILE A 219 -13.46 -10.73 -3.80
N LEU A 220 -12.82 -11.26 -2.74
CA LEU A 220 -12.12 -12.54 -2.75
C LEU A 220 -12.87 -13.53 -1.82
N PRO A 221 -13.82 -14.33 -2.33
CA PRO A 221 -14.69 -15.13 -1.47
C PRO A 221 -13.96 -16.22 -0.69
N LYS A 222 -13.04 -16.94 -1.34
CA LYS A 222 -12.42 -18.13 -0.74
C LYS A 222 -10.95 -17.87 -0.41
N LEU A 223 -10.43 -18.63 0.55
CA LEU A 223 -9.04 -18.47 0.98
C LEU A 223 -8.04 -18.74 -0.15
N TYR A 224 -8.36 -19.65 -1.07
CA TYR A 224 -7.52 -19.91 -2.25
C TYR A 224 -7.41 -18.69 -3.18
N ASP A 225 -8.40 -17.78 -3.19
CA ASP A 225 -8.33 -16.55 -3.99
C ASP A 225 -7.23 -15.62 -3.47
N PHE A 226 -7.08 -15.51 -2.14
CA PHE A 226 -5.99 -14.76 -1.52
C PHE A 226 -4.63 -15.38 -1.83
N LEU A 227 -4.52 -16.71 -1.82
CA LEU A 227 -3.27 -17.40 -2.15
C LEU A 227 -2.83 -17.09 -3.59
N VAL A 228 -3.75 -17.17 -4.56
CA VAL A 228 -3.43 -16.89 -5.97
C VAL A 228 -3.08 -15.41 -6.17
N VAL A 229 -3.80 -14.49 -5.52
CA VAL A 229 -3.45 -13.06 -5.54
C VAL A 229 -2.05 -12.82 -4.95
N GLY A 230 -1.66 -13.55 -3.90
CA GLY A 230 -0.31 -13.47 -3.32
C GLY A 230 0.79 -13.88 -4.30
N ILE A 231 0.56 -14.93 -5.11
CA ILE A 231 1.50 -15.36 -6.16
C ILE A 231 1.64 -14.28 -7.22
N ILE A 232 0.52 -13.78 -7.76
CA ILE A 232 0.50 -12.72 -8.77
C ILE A 232 1.23 -11.48 -8.25
N LEU A 233 0.97 -11.11 -6.99
CA LEU A 233 1.56 -9.95 -6.33
C LEU A 233 3.08 -10.06 -6.17
N GLY A 234 3.58 -11.23 -5.77
CA GLY A 234 5.02 -11.45 -5.65
C GLY A 234 5.73 -11.30 -7.00
N ILE A 235 5.15 -11.87 -8.06
CA ILE A 235 5.65 -11.74 -9.44
C ILE A 235 5.63 -10.27 -9.88
N LEU A 236 4.50 -9.57 -9.71
CA LEU A 236 4.36 -8.18 -10.13
C LEU A 236 5.30 -7.24 -9.37
N ASN A 237 5.55 -7.45 -8.08
CA ASN A 237 6.49 -6.61 -7.34
C ASN A 237 7.92 -6.70 -7.89
N LEU A 238 8.34 -7.89 -8.29
CA LEU A 238 9.66 -8.11 -8.88
C LEU A 238 9.76 -7.49 -10.28
N LEU A 239 8.73 -7.69 -11.11
CA LEU A 239 8.67 -7.12 -12.46
C LEU A 239 8.60 -5.60 -12.47
N LEU A 240 7.87 -5.01 -11.52
CA LEU A 240 7.60 -3.58 -11.47
C LEU A 240 8.58 -2.84 -10.55
N TRP A 241 9.62 -3.49 -10.02
CA TRP A 241 10.50 -2.87 -9.02
C TRP A 241 11.12 -1.55 -9.49
N SER A 242 11.65 -1.52 -10.72
CA SER A 242 12.30 -0.34 -11.30
C SER A 242 11.34 0.77 -11.72
N ILE A 243 10.04 0.49 -11.80
CA ILE A 243 9.04 1.47 -12.26
C ILE A 243 8.60 2.33 -11.07
N PHE A 244 8.77 3.66 -11.14
CA PHE A 244 8.50 4.60 -10.02
C PHE A 244 9.28 4.28 -8.73
N PRO A 245 10.63 4.23 -8.76
CA PRO A 245 11.42 3.95 -7.58
C PRO A 245 11.25 5.06 -6.54
N GLY A 246 10.99 4.69 -5.29
CA GLY A 246 10.80 5.65 -4.20
C GLY A 246 9.45 6.38 -4.18
N PHE A 247 8.52 6.09 -5.09
CA PHE A 247 7.18 6.69 -5.05
C PHE A 247 6.29 5.98 -4.03
N GLY A 248 5.74 6.78 -3.11
CA GLY A 248 4.80 6.33 -2.09
C GLY A 248 3.51 5.75 -2.67
N GLY A 249 2.96 4.69 -2.06
CA GLY A 249 1.69 4.07 -2.46
C GLY A 249 1.77 3.04 -3.61
N LYS A 250 2.89 2.97 -4.34
CA LYS A 250 3.13 1.99 -5.41
C LYS A 250 2.80 0.55 -4.99
N LEU A 251 3.26 0.13 -3.81
CA LEU A 251 3.06 -1.23 -3.30
C LEU A 251 1.59 -1.62 -3.16
N GLY A 252 0.72 -0.68 -2.77
CA GLY A 252 -0.73 -0.94 -2.72
C GLY A 252 -1.36 -0.91 -4.10
N THR A 253 -0.85 -0.12 -5.04
CA THR A 253 -1.29 -0.16 -6.45
C THR A 253 -1.04 -1.55 -7.06
N ILE A 254 0.13 -2.13 -6.81
CA ILE A 254 0.45 -3.51 -7.21
C ILE A 254 -0.55 -4.50 -6.56
N GLY A 255 -0.89 -4.29 -5.29
CA GLY A 255 -1.92 -5.07 -4.60
C GLY A 255 -3.30 -5.02 -5.27
N LEU A 256 -3.74 -3.82 -5.66
CA LEU A 256 -5.01 -3.61 -6.36
C LEU A 256 -5.01 -4.32 -7.72
N ILE A 257 -3.95 -4.14 -8.51
CA ILE A 257 -3.80 -4.77 -9.83
C ILE A 257 -3.80 -6.30 -9.69
N SER A 258 -3.13 -6.84 -8.69
CA SER A 258 -3.09 -8.30 -8.42
C SER A 258 -4.49 -8.85 -8.13
N CYS A 259 -5.28 -8.14 -7.32
CA CYS A 259 -6.69 -8.49 -7.09
C CYS A 259 -7.50 -8.41 -8.40
N ALA A 260 -7.29 -7.38 -9.22
CA ALA A 260 -8.03 -7.15 -10.46
C ALA A 260 -7.78 -8.25 -11.49
N ILE A 261 -6.51 -8.63 -11.70
CA ILE A 261 -6.13 -9.72 -12.61
C ILE A 261 -6.86 -11.02 -12.24
N TRP A 262 -6.82 -11.39 -10.95
CA TRP A 262 -7.46 -12.61 -10.49
C TRP A 262 -8.98 -12.57 -10.65
N MET A 263 -9.60 -11.43 -10.33
CA MET A 263 -11.05 -11.27 -10.46
C MET A 263 -11.54 -11.27 -11.89
N ILE A 264 -10.79 -10.66 -12.82
CA ILE A 264 -11.07 -10.73 -14.25
C ILE A 264 -11.02 -12.18 -14.72
N PHE A 265 -9.99 -12.93 -14.31
CA PHE A 265 -9.86 -14.35 -14.66
C PHE A 265 -11.03 -15.20 -14.17
N ILE A 266 -11.47 -15.02 -12.92
CA ILE A 266 -12.65 -15.73 -12.39
C ILE A 266 -13.90 -15.37 -13.18
N ARG A 267 -14.10 -14.08 -13.50
CA ARG A 267 -15.28 -13.58 -14.22
C ARG A 267 -15.36 -14.15 -15.64
N ILE A 268 -14.23 -14.31 -16.31
CA ILE A 268 -14.16 -14.93 -17.65
C ILE A 268 -14.52 -16.42 -17.59
N ARG A 269 -14.07 -17.15 -16.55
CA ARG A 269 -14.38 -18.58 -16.38
C ARG A 269 -15.81 -18.85 -15.92
N LYS A 270 -16.43 -17.90 -15.24
CA LYS A 270 -17.82 -17.96 -14.78
C LYS A 270 -18.57 -16.74 -15.30
N PRO A 271 -18.85 -16.67 -16.63
CA PRO A 271 -19.75 -15.64 -17.13
C PRO A 271 -21.04 -15.79 -16.34
N SER A 272 -21.48 -14.72 -15.68
CA SER A 272 -22.69 -14.73 -14.87
C SER A 272 -23.84 -15.28 -15.71
N ILE A 273 -24.41 -16.41 -15.29
CA ILE A 273 -25.66 -16.93 -15.83
C ILE A 273 -26.75 -15.94 -15.38
N THR A 274 -27.08 -15.01 -16.27
CA THR A 274 -28.23 -14.08 -16.32
C THR A 274 -28.51 -13.14 -15.12
N PRO A 275 -28.91 -11.88 -15.35
CA PRO A 275 -29.42 -11.00 -14.31
C PRO A 275 -30.80 -11.49 -13.82
N PRO A 276 -31.16 -11.31 -12.54
CA PRO A 276 -32.54 -11.48 -12.11
C PRO A 276 -33.39 -10.37 -12.74
N SER A 277 -34.50 -10.80 -13.35
CA SER A 277 -35.60 -10.00 -13.90
C SER A 277 -36.26 -9.13 -12.84
#